data_AF-A0A3M0MMF2-F1
#
_entry.id   AF-A0A3M0MMF2-F1
#
_cell.length_a   1.000
_cell.length_b   1.000
_cell.length_c   1.000
_cell.angle_alpha   90.00
_cell.angle_beta   90.00
_cell.angle_gamma   90.00
#
_symmetry.space_group_name_H-M   'P 1'
#
loop_
_entity.id
_entity.type
_entity.pdbx_description
1 polymer ?
#
loop_
_entity_poly.entity_id
_entity_poly.type
_entity_poly.pdbx_seq_one_letter_code
_entity_poly.pdbx_strand_id
1 'polypeptide(L)'
;MYSDYVSAGFDPVGFWSLTPRLYLAQMKGANARIEREAREAAWHAWHVAAFTRARKLPKLDKILKPAAKTRRTKVNWQDQAGMWAAYAARRARKPSRS
;
A
#
# COMPACT_ATOMS: atom_id res chain seq x y z
N MET A 1 3.15 -8.89 -30.85
CA MET A 1 3.40 -7.48 -30.46
C MET A 1 2.14 -6.62 -30.65
N TYR A 2 1.64 -6.39 -31.88
CA TYR A 2 0.36 -5.67 -32.09
C TYR A 2 -0.86 -6.42 -31.52
N SER A 3 -0.95 -7.73 -31.80
CA SER A 3 -2.00 -8.61 -31.26
C SER A 3 -2.08 -8.58 -29.72
N ASP A 4 -0.92 -8.54 -29.07
CA ASP A 4 -0.80 -8.56 -27.61
C ASP A 4 -1.22 -7.20 -27.03
N TYR A 5 -0.90 -6.11 -27.73
CA TYR A 5 -1.33 -4.75 -27.39
C TYR A 5 -2.86 -4.61 -27.41
N VAL A 6 -3.49 -5.11 -28.47
CA VAL A 6 -4.96 -5.13 -28.59
C VAL A 6 -5.58 -6.06 -27.54
N SER A 7 -5.00 -7.24 -27.32
CA SER A 7 -5.47 -8.19 -26.29
C SER A 7 -5.37 -7.63 -24.87
N ALA A 8 -4.40 -6.76 -24.61
CA ALA A 8 -4.27 -6.05 -23.34
C ALA A 8 -5.36 -4.98 -23.12
N GLY A 9 -6.18 -4.71 -24.14
CA GLY A 9 -7.31 -3.77 -24.11
C GLY A 9 -6.96 -2.34 -24.52
N PHE A 10 -5.83 -2.13 -25.21
CA PHE A 10 -5.42 -0.81 -25.69
C PHE A 10 -5.99 -0.49 -27.08
N ASP A 11 -6.05 0.81 -27.42
CA ASP A 11 -6.52 1.29 -28.72
C ASP A 11 -5.61 0.79 -29.86
N PRO A 12 -6.15 0.05 -30.86
CA PRO A 12 -5.35 -0.47 -31.96
C PRO A 12 -4.65 0.63 -32.77
N VAL A 13 -5.25 1.82 -32.94
CA VAL A 13 -4.65 2.89 -33.76
C VAL A 13 -3.42 3.48 -33.06
N GLY A 14 -3.49 3.70 -31.75
CA GLY A 14 -2.41 4.25 -30.94
C GLY A 14 -1.10 3.44 -30.98
N PHE A 15 -1.14 2.14 -31.30
CA PHE A 15 0.05 1.29 -31.41
C PHE A 15 1.10 1.86 -32.38
N TRP A 16 0.66 2.36 -33.52
CA TRP A 16 1.54 2.84 -34.59
C TRP A 16 2.30 4.12 -34.21
N SER A 17 1.86 4.83 -33.17
CA SER A 17 2.54 6.01 -32.63
C SER A 17 3.51 5.70 -31.49
N LEU A 18 3.63 4.43 -31.06
CA LEU A 18 4.46 4.08 -29.92
C LEU A 18 5.92 3.83 -30.32
N THR A 19 6.82 4.33 -29.49
CA THR A 19 8.20 3.85 -29.47
C THR A 19 8.28 2.52 -28.71
N PRO A 20 9.28 1.65 -28.99
CA PRO A 20 9.43 0.38 -28.27
C PRO A 20 9.47 0.54 -26.74
N ARG A 21 10.09 1.61 -26.24
CA ARG A 21 10.17 1.89 -24.81
C ARG A 21 8.79 2.19 -24.20
N LEU A 22 7.93 2.92 -24.92
CA LEU A 22 6.57 3.22 -24.48
C LEU A 22 5.67 1.98 -24.52
N TYR A 23 5.77 1.19 -25.60
CA TYR A 23 5.08 -0.10 -25.69
C TYR A 23 5.41 -0.98 -24.49
N LEU A 24 6.70 -1.15 -24.17
CA LEU A 24 7.13 -1.97 -23.04
C LEU A 24 6.62 -1.45 -21.70
N ALA A 25 6.63 -0.13 -21.49
CA ALA A 25 6.09 0.47 -20.27
C ALA A 25 4.58 0.20 -20.11
N GLN A 26 3.80 0.36 -21.18
CA GLN A 26 2.36 0.11 -21.17
C GLN A 26 2.04 -1.37 -20.94
N MET A 27 2.69 -2.27 -21.69
CA MET A 27 2.49 -3.71 -21.55
C MET A 27 2.93 -4.24 -20.20
N LYS A 28 4.00 -3.69 -19.61
CA LYS A 28 4.42 -4.04 -18.23
C LYS A 28 3.34 -3.65 -17.22
N GLY A 29 2.74 -2.47 -17.37
CA GLY A 29 1.62 -2.02 -16.54
C GLY A 29 0.39 -2.93 -16.69
N ALA A 30 0.04 -3.27 -17.93
CA ALA A 30 -1.07 -4.18 -18.23
C ALA A 30 -0.84 -5.57 -17.60
N ASN A 31 0.35 -6.14 -17.76
CA ASN A 31 0.67 -7.44 -17.19
C ASN A 31 0.61 -7.41 -15.64
N ALA A 32 1.17 -6.37 -15.01
CA ALA A 32 1.10 -6.22 -13.55
C ALA A 32 -0.35 -6.09 -13.05
N ARG A 33 -1.24 -5.46 -13.82
CA ARG A 33 -2.68 -5.41 -13.53
C ARG A 33 -3.31 -6.80 -13.62
N ILE A 34 -3.09 -7.51 -14.72
CA ILE A 34 -3.65 -8.86 -14.94
C ILE A 34 -3.16 -9.83 -13.86
N GLU A 35 -1.87 -9.82 -13.52
CA GLU A 35 -1.33 -10.64 -12.42
C GLU A 35 -1.98 -10.31 -11.08
N ARG A 36 -2.25 -9.03 -10.80
CA ARG A 36 -2.94 -8.63 -9.57
C ARG A 36 -4.37 -9.17 -9.55
N GLU A 37 -5.12 -8.99 -10.63
CA GLU A 37 -6.49 -9.50 -10.76
C GLU A 37 -6.54 -11.03 -10.63
N ALA A 38 -5.62 -11.75 -11.28
CA ALA A 38 -5.53 -13.21 -11.17
C ALA A 38 -5.20 -13.66 -9.74
N ARG A 39 -4.29 -12.96 -9.06
CA ARG A 39 -3.94 -13.24 -7.66
C ARG A 39 -5.11 -12.96 -6.73
N GLU A 40 -5.83 -11.87 -6.93
CA GLU A 40 -7.04 -11.53 -6.16
C GLU A 40 -8.14 -12.58 -6.36
N ALA A 41 -8.37 -13.03 -7.60
CA ALA A 41 -9.35 -14.08 -7.90
C ALA A 41 -8.96 -15.42 -7.26
N ALA A 42 -7.70 -15.84 -7.39
CA ALA A 42 -7.19 -17.06 -6.76
C ALA A 42 -7.28 -17.00 -5.23
N TRP A 43 -6.89 -15.86 -4.65
CA TRP A 43 -7.01 -15.61 -3.21
C TRP A 43 -8.47 -15.72 -2.77
N HIS A 44 -9.39 -15.05 -3.47
CA HIS A 44 -10.82 -15.09 -3.15
C HIS A 44 -11.38 -16.51 -3.22
N ALA A 45 -11.13 -17.24 -4.32
CA ALA A 45 -11.59 -18.62 -4.49
C ALA A 45 -11.08 -19.54 -3.37
N TRP A 46 -9.78 -19.41 -3.02
CA TRP A 46 -9.21 -20.17 -1.91
C TRP A 46 -9.85 -19.83 -0.56
N HIS A 47 -10.08 -18.54 -0.28
CA HIS A 47 -10.71 -18.11 0.98
C HIS A 47 -12.14 -18.62 1.11
N VAL A 48 -12.92 -18.55 0.03
CA VAL A 48 -14.29 -19.08 0.00
C VAL A 48 -14.27 -20.58 0.30
N ALA A 49 -13.41 -21.35 -0.36
CA ALA A 49 -13.30 -22.79 -0.12
C ALA A 49 -12.84 -23.11 1.31
N ALA A 50 -11.84 -22.38 1.82
CA ALA A 50 -11.31 -22.57 3.17
C ALA A 50 -12.37 -22.25 4.25
N PHE A 51 -13.10 -21.15 4.11
CA PHE A 51 -14.10 -20.72 5.09
C PHE A 51 -15.37 -21.55 5.03
N THR A 52 -15.79 -22.00 3.86
CA THR A 52 -16.93 -22.92 3.72
C THR A 52 -16.69 -24.23 4.47
N ARG A 53 -15.43 -24.69 4.54
CA ARG A 53 -15.04 -25.93 5.25
C ARG A 53 -14.71 -25.70 6.73
N ALA A 54 -14.61 -24.46 7.19
CA ALA A 54 -14.16 -24.15 8.54
C ALA A 54 -15.29 -24.33 9.56
N ARG A 55 -15.09 -25.20 10.57
CA ARG A 55 -16.05 -25.36 11.69
C ARG A 55 -16.22 -24.08 12.53
N LYS A 56 -15.18 -23.24 12.59
CA LYS A 56 -15.19 -21.95 13.27
C LYS A 56 -14.44 -20.93 12.43
N LEU A 57 -15.12 -19.84 12.06
CA LEU A 57 -14.52 -18.76 11.28
C LEU A 57 -13.46 -18.02 12.14
N PRO A 58 -12.26 -17.77 11.61
CA PRO A 58 -11.33 -16.86 12.26
C PRO A 58 -11.90 -15.44 12.30
N LYS A 59 -11.48 -14.64 13.29
CA LYS A 59 -11.88 -13.23 13.34
C LYS A 59 -11.27 -12.47 12.15
N LEU A 60 -12.05 -11.58 11.54
CA LEU A 60 -11.70 -10.88 10.31
C LEU A 60 -10.41 -10.03 10.44
N ASP A 61 -10.20 -9.42 11.61
CA ASP A 61 -9.02 -8.61 11.94
C ASP A 61 -7.71 -9.41 11.96
N LYS A 62 -7.78 -10.73 12.08
CA LYS A 62 -6.60 -11.61 11.99
C LYS A 62 -6.28 -12.04 10.57
N ILE A 63 -7.24 -11.93 9.65
CA ILE A 63 -7.14 -12.40 8.26
C ILE A 63 -6.74 -11.24 7.36
N LEU A 64 -7.41 -10.10 7.54
CA LEU A 64 -6.98 -8.85 6.93
C LEU A 64 -5.74 -8.40 7.69
N LYS A 65 -4.59 -8.27 7.01
CA LYS A 65 -3.42 -7.61 7.60
C LYS A 65 -3.92 -6.26 8.16
N PRO A 66 -3.90 -6.04 9.48
CA PRO A 66 -4.29 -4.74 10.00
C PRO A 66 -3.36 -3.72 9.36
N ALA A 67 -3.93 -2.66 8.78
CA ALA A 67 -3.16 -1.51 8.32
C ALA A 67 -2.13 -1.20 9.40
N ALA A 68 -0.84 -1.20 9.02
CA ALA A 68 0.26 -1.20 9.97
C ALA A 68 -0.02 -0.16 11.05
N LYS A 69 -0.37 -0.60 12.26
CA LYS A 69 -0.58 0.32 13.37
C LYS A 69 0.75 1.04 13.51
N THR A 70 0.76 2.34 13.21
CA THR A 70 1.94 3.18 13.45
C THR A 70 2.41 2.82 14.84
N ARG A 71 3.63 2.28 14.93
CA ARG A 71 4.17 1.81 16.20
C ARG A 71 4.14 3.03 17.11
N ARG A 72 3.16 3.11 18.02
CA ARG A 72 3.12 4.15 19.04
C ARG A 72 4.36 3.90 19.87
N THR A 73 5.40 4.70 19.64
CA THR A 73 6.59 4.69 20.46
C THR A 73 6.12 4.90 21.88
N LYS A 74 6.35 3.92 22.77
CA LYS A 74 6.04 4.08 24.18
C LYS A 74 6.96 5.19 24.69
N VAL A 75 6.44 6.40 24.84
CA VAL A 75 7.20 7.51 25.41
C VAL A 75 7.42 7.17 26.88
N ASN A 76 8.69 6.94 27.25
CA ASN A 76 9.05 6.68 28.64
C ASN A 76 9.00 8.00 29.44
N TRP A 77 8.81 7.93 30.75
CA TRP A 77 8.77 9.12 31.61
C TRP A 77 10.08 9.93 31.56
N GLN A 78 11.22 9.27 31.29
CA GLN A 78 12.51 9.92 31.08
C GLN A 78 12.50 10.79 29.81
N ASP A 79 11.89 10.31 28.72
CA ASP A 79 11.71 11.09 27.50
C ASP A 79 10.79 12.29 27.76
N GLN A 80 9.72 12.08 28.54
CA GLN A 80 8.83 13.17 28.94
C GLN A 80 9.58 14.21 29.77
N ALA A 81 10.38 13.81 30.74
CA ALA A 81 11.20 14.71 31.56
C ALA A 81 12.17 15.53 30.70
N GLY A 82 12.83 14.88 29.73
CA GLY A 82 13.69 15.56 28.76
C GLY A 82 12.94 16.58 27.90
N MET A 83 11.73 16.24 27.44
CA MET A 83 10.87 17.15 26.68
C MET A 83 10.42 18.36 27.53
N TRP A 84 10.06 18.14 28.80
CA TRP A 84 9.70 19.20 29.73
C TRP A 84 10.88 20.13 30.04
N ALA A 85 12.09 19.58 30.24
CA ALA A 85 13.29 20.37 30.44
C ALA A 85 13.64 21.22 29.20
N ALA A 86 13.55 20.64 28.00
CA ALA A 86 13.76 21.34 26.75
C ALA A 86 12.72 22.46 26.52
N TYR A 87 11.46 22.21 26.86
CA TYR A 87 10.40 23.22 26.80
C TYR A 87 10.66 24.38 27.77
N ALA A 88 11.04 24.09 29.02
CA ALA A 88 11.37 25.10 30.01
C ALA A 88 12.55 25.99 29.57
N ALA A 89 13.62 25.38 29.03
CA ALA A 89 14.78 26.11 28.50
C ALA A 89 14.41 27.00 27.30
N ARG A 90 13.51 26.52 26.41
CA ARG A 90 13.04 27.30 25.26
C ARG A 90 12.15 28.48 25.69
N ARG A 91 11.34 28.30 26.74
CA ARG A 91 10.53 29.37 27.34
C ARG A 91 11.40 30.45 28.01
N ALA A 92 12.47 30.05 28.69
CA ALA A 92 13.44 30.98 29.30
C ALA A 92 14.21 31.83 28.28
N ARG A 93 14.34 31.35 27.03
CA ARG A 93 15.06 32.02 25.94
C ARG A 93 14.25 33.09 25.20
N LYS A 94 12.97 33.30 25.52
CA LYS A 94 12.14 34.30 24.84
C LYS A 94 12.28 35.64 25.59
N PRO A 95 13.01 36.65 25.06
CA PRO A 95 13.04 37.96 25.71
C PRO A 95 11.64 38.58 25.67
N SER A 96 11.25 39.22 26.77
CA SER A 96 10.03 40.02 26.85
C SER A 96 10.07 41.05 25.72
N ARG A 97 9.14 40.95 24.78
CA ARG A 97 8.93 42.00 23.78
C ARG A 97 8.39 43.23 24.52
N SER A 98 9.22 44.25 24.64
CA SER A 98 8.87 45.63 24.96
C SER A 98 9.10 46.49 23.72
#